data_AF-A0A958VQZ0-F1
#
_entry.id   AF-A0A958VQZ0-F1
#
_cell.length_a   1.000
_cell.length_b   1.000
_cell.length_c   1.000
_cell.angle_alpha   90.00
_cell.angle_beta   90.00
_cell.angle_gamma   90.00
#
_symmetry.space_group_name_H-M   'P 1'
#
loop_
_entity.id
_entity.type
_entity.pdbx_description
1 polymer ?
#
loop_
_entity_poly.entity_id
_entity_poly.type
_entity_poly.pdbx_seq_one_letter_code
_entity_poly.pdbx_strand_id
1 'polypeptide(L)'
;LELMENGANVKNKEQTQRLIQKIYGNDTEIEEPENMVEIISPQKAEVFHANDDANDDYEDTFQDAETVDEPLSLQEKEYEMIKKALERNSNKRKLAAKELGISERTLYRKIKQFDL
;
A
#
# COMPACT_ATOMS: atom_id res chain seq x y z
N LEU A 1 -35.46 3.20 -11.88
CA LEU A 1 -34.29 2.50 -11.28
C LEU A 1 -34.84 1.56 -10.21
N GLU A 2 -35.17 0.33 -10.64
CA GLU A 2 -35.70 -0.71 -9.77
C GLU A 2 -34.63 -1.17 -8.80
N LEU A 3 -34.89 -0.92 -7.52
CA LEU A 3 -34.02 -1.27 -6.41
C LEU A 3 -34.10 -2.79 -6.22
N MET A 4 -32.98 -3.48 -6.41
CA MET A 4 -32.84 -4.89 -6.06
C MET A 4 -33.08 -5.07 -4.56
N GLU A 5 -34.29 -5.50 -4.22
CA GLU A 5 -34.58 -6.28 -3.02
C GLU A 5 -33.64 -7.48 -2.98
N ASN A 6 -32.66 -7.45 -2.10
CA ASN A 6 -32.01 -8.67 -1.63
C ASN A 6 -31.55 -8.50 -0.19
N GLY A 7 -32.40 -8.95 0.74
CA GLY A 7 -31.97 -9.87 1.81
C GLY A 7 -30.95 -9.42 2.86
N ALA A 8 -30.71 -8.13 3.10
CA ALA A 8 -29.79 -7.69 4.15
C ALA A 8 -30.49 -6.81 5.21
N ASN A 9 -30.86 -7.46 6.32
CA ASN A 9 -30.88 -6.94 7.68
C ASN A 9 -31.43 -5.50 7.88
N VAL A 10 -32.71 -5.40 8.26
CA VAL A 10 -33.42 -4.13 8.53
C VAL A 10 -32.68 -3.22 9.52
N LYS A 11 -31.88 -3.75 10.46
CA LYS A 11 -31.08 -2.94 11.40
C LYS A 11 -29.97 -2.14 10.72
N ASN A 12 -29.46 -2.64 9.59
CA ASN A 12 -28.39 -1.98 8.82
C ASN A 12 -28.93 -0.79 8.03
N LYS A 13 -30.20 -0.83 7.58
CA LYS A 13 -30.84 0.28 6.87
C LYS A 13 -30.97 1.52 7.75
N GLU A 14 -31.40 1.37 9.01
CA GLU A 14 -31.51 2.49 9.94
C GLU A 14 -30.15 3.10 10.29
N GLN A 15 -29.12 2.27 10.46
CA GLN A 15 -27.75 2.74 10.71
C GLN A 15 -27.19 3.51 9.51
N THR A 16 -27.37 2.98 8.30
CA THR A 16 -26.96 3.65 7.07
C THR A 16 -27.71 4.96 6.85
N GLN A 17 -29.02 5.01 7.14
CA GLN A 17 -29.81 6.24 7.06
C GLN A 17 -29.33 7.31 8.05
N ARG A 18 -29.02 6.93 9.30
CA ARG A 18 -28.46 7.86 10.31
C ARG A 18 -27.09 8.40 9.90
N LEU A 19 -26.24 7.55 9.30
CA LEU A 19 -24.92 7.96 8.82
C LEU A 19 -25.02 8.98 7.69
N ILE A 20 -25.92 8.74 6.72
CA ILE A 20 -26.21 9.67 5.62
C ILE A 20 -26.69 11.01 6.18
N GLN A 21 -27.60 10.99 7.15
CA GLN A 21 -28.12 12.21 7.76
C GLN A 21 -27.05 13.02 8.51
N LYS A 22 -26.03 12.36 9.07
CA LYS A 22 -24.87 13.03 9.69
C LYS A 22 -23.87 13.61 8.69
N ILE A 23 -23.73 13.00 7.51
CA ILE A 23 -22.82 13.46 6.45
C ILE A 23 -23.41 14.64 5.68
N TYR A 24 -24.72 14.61 5.40
CA TYR A 24 -25.40 15.64 4.60
C TYR A 24 -26.17 16.66 5.43
N GLY A 25 -26.32 16.46 6.74
CA GLY A 25 -27.18 17.27 7.61
C GLY A 25 -26.45 18.31 8.46
N ASN A 26 -25.30 18.82 8.03
CA ASN A 26 -24.59 19.90 8.73
C ASN A 26 -24.37 21.09 7.79
N ASP A 27 -25.44 21.83 7.53
CA ASP A 27 -25.31 23.28 7.33
C ASP A 27 -25.04 23.88 8.71
N THR A 28 -23.79 23.87 9.15
CA THR A 28 -23.32 24.72 10.25
C THR A 28 -21.84 25.02 10.03
N GLU A 29 -21.61 26.31 9.79
CA GLU A 29 -20.34 27.05 9.78
C GLU A 29 -19.14 26.27 10.35
N ILE A 30 -18.17 25.98 9.47
CA ILE A 30 -16.87 25.46 9.88
C ILE A 30 -16.06 26.66 10.38
N GLU A 31 -15.97 26.84 11.70
CA GLU A 31 -14.89 27.61 12.30
C GLU A 31 -13.58 26.84 12.07
N GLU A 32 -12.63 27.46 11.38
CA GLU A 32 -11.33 26.84 11.09
C GLU A 32 -10.55 26.60 12.40
N PRO A 33 -10.11 25.36 12.70
CA PRO A 33 -9.20 25.14 13.82
C PRO A 33 -7.79 25.66 13.49
N GLU A 34 -7.29 26.56 14.34
CA GLU A 34 -6.06 27.36 14.20
C GLU A 34 -4.71 26.58 14.18
N ASN A 35 -4.70 25.28 13.93
CA ASN A 35 -3.46 24.49 13.89
C ASN A 35 -3.01 24.22 12.45
N MET A 36 -2.55 25.28 11.78
CA MET A 36 -1.69 25.17 10.61
C MET A 36 -0.34 24.57 11.04
N VAL A 37 -0.06 23.35 10.59
CA VAL A 37 1.31 22.80 10.68
C VAL A 37 2.18 23.58 9.70
N GLU A 38 3.14 24.35 10.22
CA GLU A 38 4.15 25.04 9.42
C GLU A 38 5.01 24.01 8.65
N ILE A 39 4.98 24.11 7.33
CA ILE A 39 5.89 23.36 6.45
C ILE A 39 7.25 24.05 6.53
N ILE A 40 8.19 23.49 7.29
CA ILE A 40 9.57 23.96 7.31
C ILE A 40 10.22 23.58 5.98
N SER A 41 10.36 24.56 5.09
CA SER A 41 11.12 24.43 3.84
C SER A 41 12.62 24.45 4.17
N PRO A 42 13.40 23.40 3.81
CA PRO A 42 14.84 23.43 4.01
C PRO A 42 15.47 24.25 2.88
N GLN A 43 15.56 25.57 3.06
CA GLN A 43 16.43 26.39 2.23
C GLN A 43 17.58 26.95 3.05
N LYS A 44 18.79 26.63 2.55
CA LYS A 44 20.08 27.30 2.74
C LYS A 44 21.00 26.75 3.83
N ALA A 45 21.76 25.71 3.46
CA ALA A 45 23.11 25.51 3.96
C ALA A 45 24.11 26.02 2.91
N GLU A 46 25.24 26.52 3.40
CA GLU A 46 26.11 27.49 2.74
C GLU A 46 26.92 26.96 1.55
N VAL A 47 27.20 27.88 0.63
CA VAL A 47 28.03 27.70 -0.56
C VAL A 47 29.50 27.63 -0.13
N PHE A 48 30.15 26.48 -0.36
CA PHE A 48 31.60 26.38 -0.39
C PHE A 48 32.05 26.21 -1.84
N HIS A 49 32.61 27.26 -2.43
CA HIS A 49 33.38 27.15 -3.67
C HIS A 49 34.87 27.04 -3.30
N ALA A 50 35.48 25.91 -3.64
CA ALA A 50 36.93 25.77 -3.74
C ALA A 50 37.28 24.88 -4.95
N ASN A 51 37.53 25.58 -6.06
CA ASN A 51 38.40 25.35 -7.23
C ASN A 51 38.80 23.93 -7.69
N ASP A 52 38.64 23.75 -9.02
CA ASP A 52 39.49 23.07 -10.02
C ASP A 52 40.39 21.90 -9.60
N ASP A 53 40.15 20.77 -10.26
CA ASP A 53 41.10 20.04 -11.12
C ASP A 53 40.93 18.51 -10.96
N ALA A 54 40.22 17.90 -11.89
CA ALA A 54 40.55 16.58 -12.44
C ALA A 54 39.55 16.23 -13.55
N ASN A 55 40.07 15.77 -14.68
CA ASN A 55 39.33 15.08 -15.72
C ASN A 55 38.49 13.95 -15.09
N ASP A 56 37.18 14.09 -15.07
CA ASP A 56 36.29 12.94 -15.07
C ASP A 56 35.76 12.80 -16.50
N ASP A 57 36.34 11.82 -17.19
CA ASP A 57 35.72 11.16 -18.33
C ASP A 57 34.40 10.57 -17.79
N TYR A 58 33.31 11.30 -17.98
CA TYR A 58 31.97 10.82 -17.64
C TYR A 58 31.63 9.73 -18.65
N GLU A 59 32.21 8.55 -18.44
CA GLU A 59 31.77 7.32 -19.03
C GLU A 59 30.31 7.18 -18.62
N ASP A 60 29.43 7.38 -19.59
CA ASP A 60 27.98 7.34 -19.51
C ASP A 60 27.52 5.92 -19.16
N THR A 61 27.84 5.51 -17.93
CA THR A 61 27.42 4.23 -17.36
C THR A 61 26.01 4.45 -16.85
N PHE A 62 25.06 4.63 -17.78
CA PHE A 62 23.67 4.30 -17.53
C PHE A 62 23.64 2.81 -17.21
N GLN A 63 23.86 2.47 -15.94
CA GLN A 63 23.52 1.16 -15.41
C GLN A 63 22.04 0.97 -15.73
N ASP A 64 21.74 0.00 -16.60
CA ASP A 64 20.40 -0.42 -16.92
C ASP A 64 19.62 -0.55 -15.62
N ALA A 65 18.75 0.43 -15.34
CA ALA A 65 17.86 0.37 -14.21
C ALA A 65 16.89 -0.77 -14.53
N GLU A 66 17.16 -1.96 -13.99
CA GLU A 66 16.29 -3.12 -14.12
C GLU A 66 14.91 -2.70 -13.63
N THR A 67 13.98 -2.54 -14.56
CA THR A 67 12.59 -2.22 -14.25
C THR A 67 12.00 -3.43 -13.56
N VAL A 68 12.03 -3.42 -12.23
CA VAL A 68 11.32 -4.41 -11.43
C VAL A 68 9.84 -4.12 -11.64
N ASP A 69 9.18 -4.92 -12.47
CA ASP A 69 7.73 -4.87 -12.64
C ASP A 69 7.08 -5.22 -11.31
N GLU A 70 6.76 -4.19 -10.53
CA GLU A 70 6.01 -4.37 -9.30
C GLU A 70 4.57 -4.77 -9.64
N PRO A 71 4.01 -5.77 -8.92
CA PRO A 71 2.63 -6.16 -9.12
C PRO A 71 1.70 -4.97 -8.86
N LEU A 72 0.86 -4.66 -9.84
CA LEU A 72 -0.10 -3.54 -9.79
C LEU A 72 -1.21 -3.78 -8.77
N SER A 73 -1.48 -5.05 -8.43
CA SER A 73 -2.50 -5.44 -7.46
C SER A 73 -1.93 -6.07 -6.18
N LEU A 74 -2.57 -5.78 -5.05
CA LEU A 74 -2.30 -6.44 -3.76
C LEU A 74 -2.40 -7.97 -3.85
N GLN A 75 -3.34 -8.47 -4.67
CA GLN A 75 -3.55 -9.91 -4.83
C GLN A 75 -2.40 -10.57 -5.59
N GLU A 76 -1.87 -9.90 -6.60
CA GLU A 76 -0.69 -10.36 -7.36
C GLU A 76 0.56 -10.34 -6.47
N LYS A 77 0.73 -9.29 -5.68
CA LYS A 77 1.81 -9.21 -4.68
C LYS A 77 1.73 -10.33 -3.66
N GLU A 78 0.54 -10.63 -3.17
CA GLU A 78 0.32 -11.76 -2.25
C GLU A 78 0.69 -13.09 -2.92
N TYR A 79 0.24 -13.32 -4.15
CA TYR A 79 0.57 -14.52 -4.92
C TYR A 79 2.08 -14.69 -5.07
N GLU A 80 2.80 -13.67 -5.53
CA GLU A 80 4.25 -13.73 -5.69
C GLU A 80 4.98 -13.99 -4.38
N MET A 81 4.57 -13.31 -3.31
CA MET A 81 5.20 -13.45 -2.00
C MET A 81 5.02 -14.87 -1.47
N ILE A 82 3.83 -15.46 -1.63
CA ILE A 82 3.56 -16.85 -1.26
C ILE A 82 4.39 -17.81 -2.09
N LYS A 83 4.43 -17.61 -3.42
CA LYS A 83 5.22 -18.44 -4.34
C LYS A 83 6.71 -18.42 -3.98
N LYS A 84 7.29 -17.22 -3.84
CA LYS A 84 8.70 -17.02 -3.47
C LYS A 84 9.02 -17.63 -2.10
N ALA A 85 8.14 -17.45 -1.11
CA ALA A 85 8.34 -18.05 0.22
C ALA A 85 8.30 -19.58 0.18
N LEU A 86 7.41 -20.17 -0.61
CA LEU A 86 7.35 -21.63 -0.79
C LEU A 86 8.62 -22.16 -1.48
N GLU A 87 9.06 -21.51 -2.54
CA GLU A 87 10.29 -21.87 -3.26
C GLU A 87 11.52 -21.81 -2.34
N ARG A 88 11.70 -20.71 -1.60
CA ARG A 88 12.80 -20.53 -0.63
C ARG A 88 12.82 -21.58 0.47
N ASN A 89 11.64 -22.09 0.86
CA ASN A 89 11.49 -23.10 1.91
C ASN A 89 11.27 -24.52 1.37
N SER A 90 11.53 -24.79 0.09
CA SER A 90 11.35 -26.11 -0.54
C SER A 90 9.93 -26.68 -0.34
N ASN A 91 8.91 -25.84 -0.52
CA ASN A 91 7.48 -26.13 -0.34
C ASN A 91 7.08 -26.56 1.08
N LYS A 92 7.94 -26.35 2.10
CA LYS A 92 7.61 -26.62 3.50
C LYS A 92 6.68 -25.53 4.04
N ARG A 93 5.37 -25.78 3.99
CA ARG A 93 4.31 -24.85 4.42
C ARG A 93 4.55 -24.23 5.81
N LYS A 94 4.96 -25.02 6.80
CA LYS A 94 5.23 -24.50 8.16
C LYS A 94 6.32 -23.43 8.21
N LEU A 95 7.39 -23.59 7.42
CA LEU A 95 8.49 -22.64 7.38
C LEU A 95 8.11 -21.40 6.58
N ALA A 96 7.51 -21.59 5.40
CA ALA A 96 7.01 -20.48 4.58
C ALA A 96 5.98 -19.63 5.33
N ALA A 97 5.06 -20.26 6.07
CA ALA A 97 4.07 -19.55 6.87
C ALA A 97 4.72 -18.73 7.99
N LYS A 98 5.78 -19.27 8.62
CA LYS A 98 6.56 -18.54 9.63
C LYS A 98 7.29 -17.34 9.03
N GLU A 99 7.89 -17.48 7.85
CA GLU A 99 8.54 -16.38 7.13
C GLU A 99 7.54 -15.27 6.76
N LEU A 100 6.37 -15.66 6.28
CA LEU A 100 5.28 -14.74 5.94
C LEU A 100 4.54 -14.16 7.17
N GLY A 101 4.84 -14.63 8.38
CA GLY A 101 4.17 -14.17 9.61
C GLY A 101 2.68 -14.56 9.71
N ILE A 102 2.26 -15.63 9.03
CA ILE A 102 0.87 -16.11 9.04
C ILE A 102 0.75 -17.53 9.60
N SER A 103 -0.47 -17.95 9.93
CA SER A 103 -0.71 -19.33 10.32
C SER A 103 -0.56 -20.28 9.11
N GLU A 104 -0.11 -21.51 9.36
CA GLU A 104 -0.05 -22.56 8.33
C GLU A 104 -1.43 -22.81 7.70
N ARG A 105 -2.52 -22.66 8.47
CA ARG A 105 -3.89 -22.79 7.97
C ARG A 105 -4.26 -21.70 6.98
N THR A 106 -3.82 -20.46 7.24
CA THR A 106 -4.00 -19.31 6.34
C THR A 106 -3.25 -19.54 5.04
N LEU A 107 -1.97 -19.93 5.14
CA LEU A 107 -1.14 -20.23 3.98
C LEU A 107 -1.76 -21.35 3.12
N TYR A 108 -2.21 -22.44 3.75
CA TYR A 108 -2.85 -23.55 3.04
C TYR A 108 -4.09 -23.10 2.23
N ARG A 109 -4.93 -22.23 2.80
CA ARG A 109 -6.10 -21.70 2.08
C ARG A 109 -5.67 -20.88 0.87
N LYS A 110 -4.64 -20.06 1.01
CA LYS A 110 -4.12 -19.21 -0.08
C LYS A 110 -3.52 -20.04 -1.20
N ILE A 111 -2.72 -21.07 -0.87
CA ILE A 111 -2.20 -22.04 -1.85
C ILE A 111 -3.34 -22.64 -2.68
N LYS A 112 -4.42 -23.09 -2.01
CA LYS A 112 -5.62 -23.62 -2.70
C LYS A 112 -6.37 -22.58 -3.53
N GLN A 113 -6.35 -21.30 -3.14
CA GLN A 113 -7.03 -20.22 -3.89
C GLN A 113 -6.27 -19.83 -5.16
N PHE A 114 -4.94 -20.02 -5.14
CA PHE A 114 -4.04 -19.63 -6.22
C PHE A 114 -3.56 -20.82 -7.06
N ASP A 115 -4.04 -22.03 -6.78
CA ASP A 115 -3.65 -23.28 -7.44
C ASP A 115 -2.12 -23.49 -7.49
N LEU A 116 -1.46 -23.25 -6.36
CA LEU A 116 -0.01 -23.42 -6.14
C LEU A 116 0.36 -24.81 -5.59
#